data_AF-A0AAN9MP50-F1
#
_entry.id   AF-A0AAN9MP50-F1
#
_cell.length_a   1.000
_cell.length_b   1.000
_cell.length_c   1.000
_cell.angle_alpha   90.00
_cell.angle_beta   90.00
_cell.angle_gamma   90.00
#
_symmetry.space_group_name_H-M   'P 1'
#
loop_
_entity.id
_entity.type
_entity.pdbx_description
1 polymer ?
#
loop_
_entity_poly.entity_id
_entity_poly.type
_entity_poly.pdbx_seq_one_letter_code
_entity_poly.pdbx_strand_id
1 'polypeptide(L)'
;MPFRARTATASLRWSLHSLHLGFCSLALSKPHQFSANCHEFLPWLERKAASAVSSSLFIGKSSYGRSLFASKTIQTGDCILKVPYRVQITADNLPPEIKSLIGEQVGDIAKLAIVILTEKKLGQDSEWYPYISCLPQLRELHNTVFWNESELEMIRPSSVYQETIDLKSQIEKDFLTIKRVFESVHISFEDFTFKDFMHACTLVGSRAWGSTKGLALIPFADFLNHDGVSEAIVMSDDDKQCSEIIADRGYAPGEQVLIRYGKFSNATLVLDFGFTVPYNIYDQVKIQFDVPKHDPLHDMKLELLHRNIVPHPKDMKDLTYPVNTFIIKEVKSDRGKGKGLPQSIRALARVLSCTTFHELDDLVEEAAQNDGRLARRPLKDITKEIQAHLMLLSVFIQLIEERNETIMSLGSSYCPPFCERLFVRRLVAQDLLFGELRILKSASAWLENYCFSLTC
;
A
#
# COMPACT_ATOMS: atom_id res chain seq x y z
N MET A 1 4.43 10.70 -14.84
CA MET A 1 3.56 10.32 -15.98
C MET A 1 2.46 9.42 -15.46
N PRO A 2 1.21 9.54 -15.95
CA PRO A 2 0.06 8.88 -15.37
C PRO A 2 0.17 7.37 -15.58
N PHE A 3 -0.30 6.60 -14.60
CA PHE A 3 -0.32 5.15 -14.60
C PHE A 3 -0.93 4.62 -15.91
N ARG A 4 -0.08 4.09 -16.79
CA ARG A 4 -0.50 3.31 -17.95
C ARG A 4 -1.08 1.98 -17.46
N ALA A 5 -2.39 1.93 -17.29
CA ALA A 5 -3.12 0.68 -17.30
C ALA A 5 -2.94 0.04 -18.68
N ARG A 6 -2.08 -0.98 -18.77
CA ARG A 6 -2.09 -1.88 -19.92
C ARG A 6 -3.36 -2.72 -19.84
N THR A 7 -4.35 -2.34 -20.64
CA THR A 7 -5.43 -3.20 -21.06
C THR A 7 -4.84 -4.44 -21.73
N ALA A 8 -5.13 -5.61 -21.15
CA ALA A 8 -5.01 -6.89 -21.84
C ALA A 8 -6.36 -7.58 -21.70
N THR A 9 -7.18 -7.43 -22.73
CA THR A 9 -8.36 -8.24 -23.00
C THR A 9 -7.92 -9.67 -23.30
N ALA A 10 -8.26 -10.59 -22.40
CA ALA A 10 -8.33 -12.01 -22.71
C ALA A 10 -9.43 -12.64 -21.85
N SER A 11 -10.59 -12.86 -22.46
CA SER A 11 -11.67 -13.66 -21.87
C SER A 11 -11.20 -15.10 -21.76
N LEU A 12 -10.97 -15.57 -20.54
CA LEU A 12 -10.87 -17.00 -20.24
C LEU A 12 -11.82 -17.28 -19.08
N ARG A 13 -12.99 -17.82 -19.44
CA ARG A 13 -13.94 -18.42 -18.51
C ARG A 13 -13.23 -19.56 -17.79
N TRP A 14 -12.96 -19.39 -16.50
CA TRP A 14 -12.64 -20.50 -15.61
C TRP A 14 -13.81 -20.66 -14.64
N SER A 15 -14.59 -21.73 -14.82
CA SER A 15 -15.55 -22.17 -13.81
C SER A 15 -14.78 -22.84 -12.68
N LEU A 16 -14.48 -22.09 -11.62
CA LEU A 16 -14.04 -22.68 -10.37
C LEU A 16 -15.27 -22.88 -9.49
N HIS A 17 -15.55 -24.15 -9.20
CA HIS A 17 -16.58 -24.54 -8.25
C HIS A 17 -16.26 -23.90 -6.89
N SER A 18 -17.21 -23.11 -6.39
CA SER A 18 -17.22 -22.53 -5.04
C SER A 18 -17.16 -23.67 -4.01
N LEU A 19 -16.03 -23.79 -3.31
CA LEU A 19 -15.99 -24.48 -2.03
C LEU A 19 -16.41 -23.48 -0.97
N HIS A 20 -17.65 -23.62 -0.51
CA HIS A 20 -18.17 -22.95 0.68
C HIS A 20 -17.30 -23.33 1.89
N LEU A 21 -16.37 -22.46 2.25
CA LEU A 21 -15.78 -22.44 3.58
C LEU A 21 -16.63 -21.49 4.43
N GLY A 22 -17.29 -22.07 5.44
CA GLY A 22 -18.21 -21.37 6.33
C GLY A 22 -17.53 -20.20 7.04
N PHE A 23 -17.99 -19.00 6.74
CA PHE A 23 -17.71 -17.83 7.55
C PHE A 23 -18.34 -18.04 8.94
N CYS A 24 -17.53 -17.97 9.99
CA CYS A 24 -18.04 -17.73 11.32
C CYS A 24 -18.76 -16.38 11.31
N SER A 25 -20.09 -16.44 11.26
CA SER A 25 -21.01 -15.32 11.41
C SER A 25 -20.80 -14.67 12.78
N LEU A 26 -19.91 -13.67 12.86
CA LEU A 26 -20.07 -12.60 13.83
C LEU A 26 -21.33 -11.84 13.43
N ALA A 27 -22.36 -11.92 14.26
CA ALA A 27 -23.68 -11.35 14.00
C ALA A 27 -23.57 -9.90 13.50
N LEU A 28 -24.07 -9.66 12.28
CA LEU A 28 -24.29 -8.32 11.73
C LEU A 28 -25.24 -7.57 12.68
N SER A 29 -24.68 -6.71 13.53
CA SER A 29 -25.47 -5.74 14.28
C SER A 29 -26.19 -4.82 13.28
N LYS A 30 -27.47 -4.54 13.54
CA LYS A 30 -28.26 -3.59 12.72
C LYS A 30 -27.48 -2.27 12.61
N PRO A 31 -27.48 -1.62 11.42
CA PRO A 31 -26.82 -0.33 11.27
C PRO A 31 -27.43 0.66 12.28
N HIS A 32 -26.62 1.13 13.22
CA HIS A 32 -27.03 2.19 14.12
C HIS A 32 -27.20 3.47 13.30
N GLN A 33 -28.43 4.01 13.29
CA GLN A 33 -28.78 5.25 12.61
C GLN A 33 -28.06 6.44 13.26
N PHE A 34 -27.45 7.25 12.38
CA PHE A 34 -27.02 8.64 12.53
C PHE A 34 -26.02 8.99 13.65
N SER A 35 -24.77 9.26 13.26
CA SER A 35 -23.99 10.29 13.96
C SER A 35 -24.59 11.65 13.61
N ALA A 36 -25.01 12.42 14.62
CA ALA A 36 -25.69 13.72 14.48
C ALA A 36 -24.98 14.74 13.54
N ASN A 37 -23.68 14.58 13.28
CA ASN A 37 -22.88 15.49 12.45
C ASN A 37 -22.99 15.29 10.93
N CYS A 38 -23.73 14.29 10.42
CA CYS A 38 -23.73 13.97 8.99
C CYS A 38 -25.03 14.32 8.22
N HIS A 39 -26.09 14.78 8.90
CA HIS A 39 -27.36 15.10 8.23
C HIS A 39 -27.23 16.24 7.21
N GLU A 40 -26.36 17.21 7.49
CA GLU A 40 -26.18 18.39 6.64
C GLU A 40 -25.09 18.20 5.57
N PHE A 41 -24.28 17.14 5.67
CA PHE A 41 -23.15 16.91 4.78
C PHE A 41 -23.56 16.73 3.32
N LEU A 42 -24.44 15.77 3.03
CA LEU A 42 -24.82 15.47 1.64
C LEU A 42 -25.61 16.65 1.01
N PRO A 43 -26.59 17.27 1.69
CA PRO A 43 -27.24 18.49 1.18
C PRO A 43 -26.26 19.66 0.94
N TRP A 44 -25.24 19.84 1.78
CA TRP A 44 -24.18 20.82 1.52
C TRP A 44 -23.39 20.46 0.26
N LEU A 45 -22.95 19.21 0.14
CA LEU A 45 -22.13 18.77 -0.97
C LEU A 45 -22.86 18.92 -2.31
N GLU A 46 -24.15 18.56 -2.37
CA GLU A 46 -24.96 18.69 -3.59
C GLU A 46 -25.22 20.15 -3.98
N ARG A 47 -25.38 21.05 -3.00
CA ARG A 47 -25.45 22.49 -3.26
C ARG A 47 -24.14 23.02 -3.84
N LYS A 48 -23.00 22.67 -3.23
CA LYS A 48 -21.67 23.06 -3.73
C LYS A 48 -21.38 22.44 -5.10
N ALA A 49 -21.85 21.21 -5.33
CA ALA A 49 -21.70 20.50 -6.59
C ALA A 49 -22.68 20.98 -7.67
N ALA A 50 -23.71 21.75 -7.31
CA ALA A 50 -24.88 22.11 -8.14
C ALA A 50 -25.47 20.93 -8.94
N SER A 51 -25.36 19.72 -8.38
CA SER A 51 -25.84 18.46 -8.96
C SER A 51 -25.96 17.41 -7.87
N ALA A 52 -26.87 16.45 -8.04
CA ALA A 52 -26.95 15.29 -7.16
C ALA A 52 -25.64 14.47 -7.25
N VAL A 53 -25.08 14.09 -6.10
CA VAL A 53 -23.83 13.32 -6.03
C VAL A 53 -24.11 11.82 -5.98
N SER A 54 -25.16 11.43 -5.26
CA SER A 54 -25.66 10.06 -5.23
C SER A 54 -27.12 10.04 -4.79
N SER A 55 -27.92 9.20 -5.44
CA SER A 55 -29.30 8.91 -5.01
C SER A 55 -29.46 7.50 -4.44
N SER A 56 -28.35 6.76 -4.31
CA SER A 56 -28.34 5.33 -4.00
C SER A 56 -27.57 5.00 -2.72
N LEU A 57 -26.94 5.99 -2.08
CA LEU A 57 -26.08 5.80 -0.92
C LEU A 57 -26.53 6.67 0.26
N PHE A 58 -26.33 6.18 1.48
CA PHE A 58 -26.46 6.96 2.70
C PHE A 58 -25.28 6.69 3.65
N ILE A 59 -25.00 7.66 4.52
CA ILE A 59 -23.91 7.57 5.50
C ILE A 59 -24.36 6.76 6.71
N GLY A 60 -23.56 5.77 7.09
CA GLY A 60 -23.72 5.01 8.32
C GLY A 60 -22.39 4.75 9.01
N LYS A 61 -22.40 3.84 9.99
CA LYS A 61 -21.22 3.38 10.71
C LYS A 61 -21.14 1.86 10.64
N SER A 62 -19.96 1.32 10.30
CA SER A 62 -19.63 -0.10 10.36
C SER A 62 -18.46 -0.35 11.32
N SER A 63 -17.95 -1.58 11.35
CA SER A 63 -16.69 -1.92 12.02
C SER A 63 -15.48 -1.15 11.48
N TYR A 64 -15.56 -0.61 10.26
CA TYR A 64 -14.51 0.21 9.64
C TYR A 64 -14.64 1.71 9.97
N GLY A 65 -15.55 2.09 10.87
CA GLY A 65 -15.85 3.49 11.15
C GLY A 65 -16.95 4.02 10.23
N ARG A 66 -16.80 5.24 9.69
CA ARG A 66 -17.79 5.79 8.76
C ARG A 66 -17.82 4.96 7.47
N SER A 67 -19.02 4.71 6.94
CA SER A 67 -19.22 3.90 5.75
C SER A 67 -20.39 4.40 4.93
N LEU A 68 -20.46 4.01 3.66
CA LEU A 68 -21.64 4.20 2.82
C LEU A 68 -22.41 2.89 2.65
N PHE A 69 -23.73 3.00 2.70
CA PHE A 69 -24.66 1.87 2.56
C PHE A 69 -25.66 2.16 1.44
N ALA A 70 -26.12 1.10 0.77
CA ALA A 70 -27.10 1.21 -0.30
C ALA A 70 -28.47 1.63 0.27
N SER A 71 -29.02 2.77 -0.17
CA SER A 71 -30.35 3.24 0.25
C SER A 71 -31.49 2.49 -0.45
N LYS A 72 -31.19 1.88 -1.60
CA LYS A 72 -32.08 1.11 -2.46
C LYS A 72 -31.27 0.00 -3.15
N THR A 73 -31.94 -0.88 -3.88
CA THR A 73 -31.26 -1.88 -4.69
C THR A 73 -30.38 -1.20 -5.74
N ILE A 74 -29.12 -1.61 -5.83
CA ILE A 74 -28.14 -1.18 -6.83
C ILE A 74 -27.86 -2.37 -7.74
N GLN A 75 -27.84 -2.16 -9.06
CA GLN A 75 -27.47 -3.17 -10.05
C GLN A 75 -26.01 -3.02 -10.48
N THR A 76 -25.41 -4.12 -10.95
CA THR A 76 -24.11 -4.06 -11.62
C THR A 76 -24.17 -3.10 -12.80
N GLY A 77 -23.18 -2.21 -12.91
CA GLY A 77 -23.11 -1.19 -13.96
C GLY A 77 -23.78 0.14 -13.60
N ASP A 78 -24.50 0.22 -12.48
CA ASP A 78 -25.07 1.48 -12.02
C ASP A 78 -23.98 2.47 -11.60
N CYS A 79 -24.13 3.74 -11.99
CA CYS A 79 -23.32 4.83 -11.44
C CYS A 79 -23.82 5.16 -10.03
N ILE A 80 -23.05 4.75 -9.02
CA ILE A 80 -23.45 4.89 -7.61
C ILE A 80 -23.02 6.22 -7.00
N LEU A 81 -22.01 6.87 -7.58
CA LEU A 81 -21.47 8.14 -7.11
C LEU A 81 -20.86 8.90 -8.27
N LYS A 82 -21.14 10.21 -8.34
CA LYS A 82 -20.52 11.14 -9.28
C LYS A 82 -20.25 12.48 -8.60
N VAL A 83 -18.97 12.84 -8.46
CA VAL A 83 -18.52 14.05 -7.75
C VAL A 83 -17.78 14.97 -8.72
N PRO A 84 -18.31 16.16 -9.04
CA PRO A 84 -17.62 17.13 -9.90
C PRO A 84 -16.26 17.56 -9.36
N TYR A 85 -15.28 17.82 -10.23
CA TYR A 85 -13.92 18.22 -9.84
C TYR A 85 -13.92 19.50 -8.99
N ARG A 86 -14.81 20.46 -9.27
CA ARG A 86 -14.91 21.75 -8.56
C ARG A 86 -15.18 21.67 -7.05
N VAL A 87 -15.70 20.53 -6.56
CA VAL A 87 -15.95 20.35 -5.12
C VAL A 87 -14.86 19.54 -4.42
N GLN A 88 -13.94 18.95 -5.18
CA GLN A 88 -12.80 18.19 -4.66
C GLN A 88 -11.78 19.15 -4.04
N ILE A 89 -11.01 18.66 -3.07
CA ILE A 89 -9.91 19.41 -2.45
C ILE A 89 -8.62 18.93 -3.09
N THR A 90 -7.87 19.85 -3.69
CA THR A 90 -6.67 19.58 -4.49
C THR A 90 -5.56 20.57 -4.14
N ALA A 91 -4.35 20.32 -4.63
CA ALA A 91 -3.24 21.26 -4.45
C ALA A 91 -3.50 22.63 -5.14
N ASP A 92 -4.48 22.73 -6.04
CA ASP A 92 -4.88 24.02 -6.63
C ASP A 92 -5.56 24.95 -5.62
N ASN A 93 -6.06 24.40 -4.52
CA ASN A 93 -6.66 25.17 -3.42
C ASN A 93 -5.62 25.75 -2.45
N LEU A 94 -4.32 25.60 -2.73
CA LEU A 94 -3.27 26.27 -1.97
C LEU A 94 -3.38 27.80 -2.13
N PRO A 95 -3.17 28.58 -1.05
CA PRO A 95 -3.04 30.03 -1.15
C PRO A 95 -1.96 30.42 -2.18
N PRO A 96 -2.19 31.39 -3.07
CA PRO A 96 -1.24 31.77 -4.13
C PRO A 96 0.16 32.11 -3.61
N GLU A 97 0.23 32.75 -2.45
CA GLU A 97 1.47 33.14 -1.77
C GLU A 97 2.31 31.92 -1.40
N ILE A 98 1.64 30.85 -0.95
CA ILE A 98 2.29 29.58 -0.59
C ILE A 98 2.61 28.78 -1.86
N LYS A 99 1.69 28.72 -2.82
CA LYS A 99 1.85 27.96 -4.07
C LYS A 99 3.08 28.39 -4.86
N SER A 100 3.43 29.68 -4.85
CA SER A 100 4.61 30.21 -5.54
C SER A 100 5.96 29.89 -4.86
N LEU A 101 5.94 29.58 -3.55
CA LEU A 101 7.15 29.35 -2.75
C LEU A 101 7.40 27.87 -2.45
N ILE A 102 6.36 27.04 -2.51
CA ILE A 102 6.52 25.59 -2.42
C ILE A 102 7.06 25.07 -3.74
N GLY A 103 8.35 24.73 -3.73
CA GLY A 103 9.00 24.10 -4.88
C GLY A 103 8.66 22.61 -5.04
N GLU A 104 9.15 22.01 -6.12
CA GLU A 104 8.91 20.61 -6.48
C GLU A 104 9.46 19.60 -5.44
N GLN A 105 10.38 20.02 -4.57
CA GLN A 105 10.95 19.17 -3.52
C GLN A 105 9.94 18.73 -2.45
N VAL A 106 8.81 19.43 -2.34
CA VAL A 106 7.73 19.06 -1.41
C VAL A 106 6.78 18.13 -2.14
N GLY A 107 6.55 16.94 -1.58
CA GLY A 107 5.66 15.95 -2.16
C GLY A 107 4.20 16.43 -2.26
N ASP A 108 3.44 15.85 -3.19
CA ASP A 108 2.05 16.24 -3.42
C ASP A 108 1.14 15.97 -2.21
N ILE A 109 1.46 14.94 -1.41
CA ILE A 109 0.77 14.66 -0.13
C ILE A 109 0.93 15.85 0.82
N ALA A 110 2.16 16.35 0.98
CA ALA A 110 2.46 17.47 1.86
C ALA A 110 1.80 18.78 1.38
N LYS A 111 1.78 19.02 0.06
CA LYS A 111 1.04 20.16 -0.54
C LYS A 111 -0.44 20.12 -0.20
N LEU A 112 -1.09 18.97 -0.39
CA LEU A 112 -2.51 18.82 -0.10
C LEU A 112 -2.80 18.81 1.42
N ALA A 113 -1.85 18.35 2.23
CA ALA A 113 -1.95 18.41 3.69
C ALA A 113 -1.99 19.87 4.20
N ILE A 114 -1.25 20.77 3.57
CA ILE A 114 -1.31 22.21 3.88
C ILE A 114 -2.71 22.77 3.62
N VAL A 115 -3.32 22.42 2.48
CA VAL A 115 -4.71 22.84 2.18
C VAL A 115 -5.65 22.38 3.31
N ILE A 116 -5.54 21.12 3.73
CA ILE A 116 -6.34 20.59 4.85
C ILE A 116 -6.11 21.37 6.15
N LEU A 117 -4.86 21.72 6.47
CA LEU A 117 -4.55 22.49 7.68
C LEU A 117 -5.12 23.91 7.61
N THR A 118 -4.95 24.60 6.49
CA THR A 118 -5.49 25.96 6.27
C THR A 118 -7.00 25.96 6.40
N GLU A 119 -7.69 25.03 5.75
CA GLU A 119 -9.14 24.91 5.82
C GLU A 119 -9.64 24.50 7.22
N LYS A 120 -8.89 23.64 7.94
CA LYS A 120 -9.19 23.34 9.35
C LYS A 120 -9.09 24.58 10.23
N LYS A 121 -8.10 25.44 9.99
CA LYS A 121 -7.88 26.68 10.76
C LYS A 121 -9.00 27.71 10.53
N LEU A 122 -9.52 27.80 9.31
CA LEU A 122 -10.69 28.63 9.01
C LEU A 122 -11.94 28.17 9.80
N GLY A 123 -11.99 26.91 10.23
CA GLY A 123 -13.10 26.41 11.04
C GLY A 123 -14.41 26.57 10.27
N GLN A 124 -15.43 27.17 10.91
CA GLN A 124 -16.75 27.37 10.30
C GLN A 124 -16.74 28.34 9.11
N ASP A 125 -15.70 29.16 8.96
CA ASP A 125 -15.55 30.07 7.82
C ASP A 125 -15.05 29.33 6.56
N SER A 126 -14.59 28.08 6.69
CA SER A 126 -14.24 27.22 5.55
C SER A 126 -15.49 26.78 4.80
N GLU A 127 -15.50 26.96 3.47
CA GLU A 127 -16.54 26.38 2.63
C GLU A 127 -16.59 24.85 2.70
N TRP A 128 -15.47 24.20 3.05
CA TRP A 128 -15.33 22.76 3.22
C TRP A 128 -15.50 22.29 4.66
N TYR A 129 -15.89 23.16 5.60
CA TYR A 129 -16.09 22.79 7.00
C TYR A 129 -16.97 21.54 7.20
N PRO A 130 -18.11 21.36 6.49
CA PRO A 130 -18.92 20.15 6.66
C PRO A 130 -18.18 18.86 6.26
N TYR A 131 -17.28 18.93 5.28
CA TYR A 131 -16.42 17.80 4.90
C TYR A 131 -15.27 17.59 5.89
N ILE A 132 -14.57 18.66 6.25
CA ILE A 132 -13.39 18.59 7.10
C ILE A 132 -13.75 18.12 8.52
N SER A 133 -14.88 18.56 9.05
CA SER A 133 -15.43 18.08 10.33
C SER A 133 -15.80 16.60 10.31
N CYS A 134 -16.00 16.03 9.12
CA CYS A 134 -16.21 14.61 8.93
C CYS A 134 -14.88 13.83 8.92
N LEU A 135 -13.73 14.41 8.57
CA LEU A 135 -12.47 13.65 8.50
C LEU A 135 -12.10 12.97 9.83
N PRO A 136 -11.48 11.77 9.80
CA PRO A 136 -11.10 11.05 11.01
C PRO A 136 -10.22 11.88 11.93
N GLN A 137 -10.52 11.84 13.22
CA GLN A 137 -9.66 12.39 14.24
C GLN A 137 -8.42 11.52 14.42
N LEU A 138 -7.33 12.11 14.92
CA LEU A 138 -6.06 11.41 15.13
C LEU A 138 -6.22 10.09 15.91
N ARG A 139 -7.11 10.06 16.91
CA ARG A 139 -7.36 8.89 17.76
C ARG A 139 -7.98 7.69 17.00
N GLU A 140 -8.56 7.95 15.83
CA GLU A 140 -9.19 6.95 14.97
C GLU A 140 -8.21 6.39 13.92
N LEU A 141 -6.98 6.91 13.86
CA LEU A 141 -5.95 6.47 12.92
C LEU A 141 -5.00 5.45 13.55
N HIS A 142 -4.77 4.37 12.81
CA HIS A 142 -3.95 3.24 13.25
C HIS A 142 -2.70 3.05 12.39
N ASN A 143 -2.37 3.98 11.50
CA ASN A 143 -1.14 3.98 10.71
C ASN A 143 0.11 3.89 11.60
N THR A 144 1.13 3.17 11.14
CA THR A 144 2.38 2.92 11.89
C THR A 144 3.14 4.20 12.22
N VAL A 145 2.96 5.28 11.46
CA VAL A 145 3.52 6.60 11.78
C VAL A 145 3.07 7.12 13.16
N PHE A 146 1.96 6.63 13.69
CA PHE A 146 1.45 6.98 15.03
C PHE A 146 1.75 5.93 16.09
N TRP A 147 2.54 4.92 15.78
CA TRP A 147 2.95 3.89 16.73
C TRP A 147 4.13 4.40 17.55
N ASN A 148 4.07 4.13 18.85
CA ASN A 148 5.20 4.32 19.75
C ASN A 148 6.25 3.22 19.54
N GLU A 149 7.40 3.33 20.20
CA GLU A 149 8.51 2.39 20.04
C GLU A 149 8.11 0.94 20.37
N SER A 150 7.42 0.70 21.48
CA SER A 150 6.96 -0.65 21.86
C SER A 150 5.91 -1.24 20.92
N GLU A 151 5.08 -0.40 20.30
CA GLU A 151 4.11 -0.84 19.29
C GLU A 151 4.84 -1.17 17.99
N LEU A 152 5.81 -0.35 17.57
CA LEU A 152 6.58 -0.58 16.35
C LEU A 152 7.44 -1.83 16.46
N GLU A 153 7.94 -2.14 17.66
CA GLU A 153 8.69 -3.36 17.96
C GLU A 153 7.93 -4.65 17.60
N MET A 154 6.59 -4.61 17.65
CA MET A 154 5.73 -5.75 17.28
C MET A 154 5.93 -6.20 15.83
N ILE A 155 6.47 -5.33 14.97
CA ILE A 155 6.69 -5.60 13.54
C ILE A 155 8.16 -5.46 13.14
N ARG A 156 9.10 -5.47 14.11
CA ARG A 156 10.55 -5.38 13.85
C ARG A 156 11.07 -6.22 12.67
N PRO A 157 10.69 -7.50 12.50
CA PRO A 157 11.22 -8.28 11.39
C PRO A 157 10.71 -7.81 10.01
N SER A 158 9.56 -7.13 9.93
CA SER A 158 8.96 -6.65 8.68
C SER A 158 9.68 -5.42 8.13
N SER A 159 9.72 -5.28 6.79
CA SER A 159 10.24 -4.06 6.16
C SER A 159 9.43 -2.82 6.52
N VAL A 160 8.16 -2.98 6.93
CA VAL A 160 7.29 -1.90 7.39
C VAL A 160 7.89 -1.16 8.59
N TYR A 161 8.70 -1.83 9.43
CA TYR A 161 9.39 -1.20 10.55
C TYR A 161 10.28 -0.03 10.06
N GLN A 162 11.20 -0.32 9.13
CA GLN A 162 12.10 0.68 8.58
C GLN A 162 11.36 1.69 7.70
N GLU A 163 10.41 1.24 6.88
CA GLU A 163 9.60 2.12 6.03
C GLU A 163 8.80 3.14 6.86
N THR A 164 8.35 2.76 8.07
CA THR A 164 7.69 3.69 9.00
C THR A 164 8.65 4.75 9.51
N ILE A 165 9.90 4.39 9.83
CA ILE A 165 10.92 5.34 10.27
C ILE A 165 11.24 6.32 9.16
N ASP A 166 11.50 5.80 7.95
CA ASP A 166 11.82 6.61 6.77
C ASP A 166 10.67 7.58 6.44
N LEU A 167 9.42 7.11 6.51
CA LEU A 167 8.24 7.93 6.31
C LEU A 167 8.13 9.04 7.36
N LYS A 168 8.36 8.76 8.65
CA LYS A 168 8.39 9.78 9.71
C LYS A 168 9.45 10.85 9.43
N SER A 169 10.66 10.45 9.05
CA SER A 169 11.75 11.37 8.72
C SER A 169 11.44 12.22 7.49
N GLN A 170 10.78 11.65 6.46
CA GLN A 170 10.37 12.40 5.29
C GLN A 170 9.28 13.44 5.62
N ILE A 171 8.28 13.07 6.42
CA ILE A 171 7.23 14.01 6.88
C ILE A 171 7.85 15.15 7.72
N GLU A 172 8.85 14.85 8.56
CA GLU A 172 9.56 15.85 9.34
C GLU A 172 10.34 16.83 8.45
N LYS A 173 11.05 16.31 7.44
CA LYS A 173 11.75 17.15 6.45
C LYS A 173 10.79 18.07 5.69
N ASP A 174 9.64 17.55 5.27
CA ASP A 174 8.60 18.34 4.59
C ASP A 174 8.04 19.40 5.53
N PHE A 175 7.75 19.04 6.79
CA PHE A 175 7.26 19.98 7.81
C PHE A 175 8.22 21.14 8.04
N LEU A 176 9.53 20.87 8.19
CA LEU A 176 10.55 21.89 8.38
C LEU A 176 10.71 22.79 7.15
N THR A 177 10.56 22.23 5.95
CA THR A 177 10.60 23.00 4.71
C THR A 177 9.41 23.94 4.59
N ILE A 178 8.21 23.44 4.88
CA ILE A 178 6.96 24.19 4.83
C ILE A 178 6.94 25.28 5.89
N LYS A 179 7.38 24.98 7.12
CA LYS A 179 7.46 25.97 8.21
C LYS A 179 8.26 27.22 7.79
N ARG A 180 9.40 27.03 7.13
CA ARG A 180 10.22 28.15 6.60
C ARG A 180 9.49 28.95 5.52
N VAL A 181 8.72 28.29 4.66
CA VAL A 181 7.91 28.97 3.63
C VAL A 181 6.88 29.87 4.29
N PHE A 182 6.14 29.36 5.28
CA PHE A 182 5.14 30.16 5.99
C PHE A 182 5.75 31.34 6.77
N GLU A 183 6.89 31.14 7.43
CA GLU A 183 7.63 32.21 8.10
C GLU A 183 8.03 33.31 7.11
N SER A 184 8.43 32.97 5.88
CA SER A 184 8.83 33.95 4.85
C SER A 184 7.67 34.83 4.35
N VAL A 185 6.43 34.33 4.39
CA VAL A 185 5.23 35.08 3.97
C VAL A 185 4.51 35.76 5.13
N HIS A 186 5.09 35.77 6.33
CA HIS A 186 4.50 36.36 7.54
C HIS A 186 3.10 35.81 7.88
N ILE A 187 2.79 34.59 7.41
CA ILE A 187 1.59 33.86 7.81
C ILE A 187 1.97 33.09 9.07
N SER A 188 1.30 33.37 10.20
CA SER A 188 1.59 32.67 11.44
C SER A 188 1.35 31.17 11.27
N PHE A 189 2.46 30.42 11.31
CA PHE A 189 2.49 28.95 11.37
C PHE A 189 2.60 28.44 12.81
N GLU A 190 2.61 29.34 13.81
CA GLU A 190 2.67 28.98 15.23
C GLU A 190 1.45 28.16 15.69
N ASP A 191 0.41 28.11 14.85
CA ASP A 191 -0.83 27.37 15.13
C ASP A 191 -0.77 25.87 14.77
N PHE A 192 0.24 25.40 14.02
CA PHE A 192 0.31 24.00 13.58
C PHE A 192 1.53 23.27 14.15
N THR A 193 1.26 22.20 14.89
CA THR A 193 2.32 21.33 15.39
C THR A 193 2.76 20.32 14.33
N PHE A 194 3.95 19.72 14.51
CA PHE A 194 4.39 18.59 13.69
C PHE A 194 3.35 17.44 13.68
N LYS A 195 2.66 17.25 14.80
CA LYS A 195 1.62 16.23 14.96
C LYS A 195 0.40 16.51 14.10
N ASP A 196 -0.01 17.78 13.98
CA ASP A 196 -1.12 18.20 13.13
C ASP A 196 -0.77 18.02 11.65
N PHE A 197 0.46 18.35 11.27
CA PHE A 197 0.96 18.12 9.92
C PHE A 197 1.03 16.64 9.57
N MET A 198 1.58 15.79 10.46
CA MET A 198 1.59 14.35 10.27
C MET A 198 0.17 13.77 10.20
N HIS A 199 -0.78 14.29 10.99
CA HIS A 199 -2.20 13.95 10.87
C HIS A 199 -2.75 14.30 9.49
N ALA A 200 -2.52 15.52 9.01
CA ALA A 200 -2.98 15.97 7.70
C ALA A 200 -2.36 15.15 6.55
N CYS A 201 -1.05 14.88 6.59
CA CYS A 201 -0.38 14.01 5.62
C CYS A 201 -0.99 12.60 5.60
N THR A 202 -1.31 12.04 6.77
CA THR A 202 -1.94 10.71 6.86
C THR A 202 -3.38 10.72 6.35
N LEU A 203 -4.15 11.79 6.62
CA LEU A 203 -5.48 11.97 6.04
C LEU A 203 -5.43 12.01 4.52
N VAL A 204 -4.47 12.75 3.96
CA VAL A 204 -4.25 12.81 2.51
C VAL A 204 -3.82 11.45 1.96
N GLY A 205 -2.80 10.82 2.55
CA GLY A 205 -2.28 9.52 2.09
C GLY A 205 -3.33 8.41 2.11
N SER A 206 -4.26 8.43 3.08
CA SER A 206 -5.33 7.44 3.20
C SER A 206 -6.58 7.72 2.36
N ARG A 207 -6.78 8.95 1.87
CA ARG A 207 -8.09 9.41 1.30
C ARG A 207 -8.00 10.15 -0.02
N ALA A 208 -6.80 10.52 -0.48
CA ALA A 208 -6.65 11.19 -1.75
C ALA A 208 -6.54 10.18 -2.90
N TRP A 209 -7.15 10.51 -4.04
CA TRP A 209 -7.01 9.78 -5.29
C TRP A 209 -6.10 10.53 -6.26
N GLY A 210 -5.24 9.80 -6.95
CA GLY A 210 -4.42 10.34 -8.03
C GLY A 210 -5.18 10.38 -9.35
N SER A 211 -5.07 11.49 -10.06
CA SER A 211 -5.58 11.69 -11.41
C SER A 211 -4.51 12.32 -12.32
N THR A 212 -4.84 12.58 -13.58
CA THR A 212 -4.00 13.38 -14.50
C THR A 212 -3.77 14.80 -13.99
N LYS A 213 -4.61 15.28 -13.06
CA LYS A 213 -4.53 16.60 -12.42
C LYS A 213 -3.83 16.59 -11.05
N GLY A 214 -3.28 15.45 -10.64
CA GLY A 214 -2.64 15.29 -9.33
C GLY A 214 -3.56 14.64 -8.30
N LEU A 215 -3.21 14.83 -7.01
CA LEU A 215 -3.94 14.26 -5.88
C LEU A 215 -5.16 15.12 -5.50
N ALA A 216 -6.26 14.45 -5.20
CA ALA A 216 -7.50 15.08 -4.77
C ALA A 216 -8.18 14.29 -3.65
N LEU A 217 -8.63 14.95 -2.58
CA LEU A 217 -9.68 14.39 -1.73
C LEU A 217 -11.03 14.59 -2.41
N ILE A 218 -11.81 13.53 -2.49
CA ILE A 218 -13.11 13.51 -3.17
C ILE A 218 -14.18 13.33 -2.10
N PRO A 219 -14.84 14.43 -1.65
CA PRO A 219 -15.84 14.34 -0.59
C PRO A 219 -16.92 13.31 -0.94
N PHE A 220 -17.36 12.57 0.08
CA PHE A 220 -18.32 11.46 -0.01
C PHE A 220 -17.75 10.17 -0.60
N ALA A 221 -16.94 10.23 -1.66
CA ALA A 221 -16.27 9.03 -2.19
C ALA A 221 -15.30 8.42 -1.18
N ASP A 222 -14.64 9.26 -0.39
CA ASP A 222 -13.70 8.87 0.67
C ASP A 222 -14.36 8.23 1.91
N PHE A 223 -15.69 8.08 1.92
CA PHE A 223 -16.42 7.33 2.96
C PHE A 223 -16.66 5.85 2.58
N LEU A 224 -16.37 5.45 1.34
CA LEU A 224 -16.42 4.04 0.93
C LEU A 224 -15.20 3.30 1.48
N ASN A 225 -15.42 2.11 2.02
CA ASN A 225 -14.33 1.29 2.60
C ASN A 225 -13.75 0.28 1.59
N HIS A 226 -12.59 -0.26 1.94
CA HIS A 226 -11.84 -1.18 1.10
C HIS A 226 -12.42 -2.60 1.08
N ASP A 227 -12.51 -3.17 -0.13
CA ASP A 227 -12.57 -4.61 -0.36
C ASP A 227 -11.57 -4.99 -1.46
N GLY A 228 -10.66 -5.93 -1.17
CA GLY A 228 -9.63 -6.40 -2.10
C GLY A 228 -10.18 -7.21 -3.27
N VAL A 229 -11.39 -7.77 -3.15
CA VAL A 229 -12.04 -8.52 -4.25
C VAL A 229 -12.98 -7.66 -5.09
N SER A 230 -13.30 -6.44 -4.65
CA SER A 230 -14.10 -5.49 -5.43
C SER A 230 -13.36 -5.09 -6.70
N GLU A 231 -14.08 -5.00 -7.82
CA GLU A 231 -13.60 -4.38 -9.05
C GLU A 231 -14.05 -2.93 -9.17
N ALA A 232 -15.01 -2.47 -8.36
CA ALA A 232 -15.39 -1.05 -8.28
C ALA A 232 -14.21 -0.23 -7.76
N ILE A 233 -13.89 0.87 -8.46
CA ILE A 233 -12.82 1.82 -8.15
C ILE A 233 -13.32 3.24 -8.40
N VAL A 234 -12.64 4.24 -7.82
CA VAL A 234 -12.85 5.64 -8.21
C VAL A 234 -12.16 5.89 -9.55
N MET A 235 -12.94 6.35 -10.52
CA MET A 235 -12.45 6.73 -11.85
C MET A 235 -12.54 8.25 -11.98
N SER A 236 -11.56 8.86 -12.65
CA SER A 236 -11.59 10.27 -13.02
C SER A 236 -11.94 10.38 -14.51
N ASP A 237 -12.98 11.15 -14.81
CA ASP A 237 -13.40 11.50 -16.16
C ASP A 237 -13.00 12.95 -16.42
N ASP A 238 -11.92 13.13 -17.16
CA ASP A 238 -11.37 14.44 -17.51
C ASP A 238 -12.29 15.20 -18.47
N ASP A 239 -13.03 14.52 -19.36
CA ASP A 239 -13.93 15.20 -20.30
C ASP A 239 -15.15 15.77 -19.56
N LYS A 240 -15.72 14.97 -18.64
CA LYS A 240 -16.86 15.39 -17.79
C LYS A 240 -16.43 16.17 -16.55
N GLN A 241 -15.13 16.31 -16.30
CA GLN A 241 -14.55 17.00 -15.15
C GLN A 241 -15.14 16.50 -13.82
N CYS A 242 -15.21 15.18 -13.64
CA CYS A 242 -15.77 14.56 -12.43
C CYS A 242 -15.07 13.26 -12.07
N SER A 243 -15.24 12.82 -10.82
CA SER A 243 -14.90 11.47 -10.40
C SER A 243 -16.17 10.65 -10.25
N GLU A 244 -16.15 9.42 -10.73
CA GLU A 244 -17.30 8.51 -10.72
C GLU A 244 -16.94 7.13 -10.20
N ILE A 245 -17.95 6.42 -9.67
CA ILE A 245 -17.84 5.04 -9.24
C ILE A 245 -19.01 4.27 -9.84
N ILE A 246 -18.68 3.17 -10.52
CA ILE A 246 -19.64 2.25 -11.10
C ILE A 246 -19.67 0.98 -10.25
N ALA A 247 -20.86 0.50 -9.92
CA ALA A 247 -21.04 -0.72 -9.17
C ALA A 247 -20.56 -1.92 -10.00
N ASP A 248 -19.66 -2.73 -9.43
CA ASP A 248 -19.16 -3.97 -10.02
C ASP A 248 -20.11 -5.16 -9.78
N ARG A 249 -20.95 -5.07 -8.75
CA ARG A 249 -21.96 -6.06 -8.39
C ARG A 249 -23.27 -5.41 -7.94
N GLY A 250 -24.30 -6.24 -7.76
CA GLY A 250 -25.54 -5.79 -7.13
C GLY A 250 -25.41 -5.64 -5.61
N TYR A 251 -26.14 -4.67 -5.05
CA TYR A 251 -26.25 -4.46 -3.59
C TYR A 251 -27.72 -4.39 -3.17
N ALA A 252 -28.06 -5.04 -2.05
CA ALA A 252 -29.37 -4.94 -1.43
C ALA A 252 -29.51 -3.64 -0.60
N PRO A 253 -30.72 -3.10 -0.40
CA PRO A 253 -30.92 -1.99 0.53
C PRO A 253 -30.37 -2.31 1.92
N GLY A 254 -29.59 -1.38 2.48
CA GLY A 254 -28.91 -1.50 3.77
C GLY A 254 -27.57 -2.23 3.72
N GLU A 255 -27.15 -2.76 2.57
CA GLU A 255 -25.84 -3.38 2.40
C GLU A 255 -24.73 -2.32 2.32
N GLN A 256 -23.58 -2.57 2.97
CA GLN A 256 -22.42 -1.67 2.85
C GLN A 256 -21.85 -1.75 1.43
N VAL A 257 -21.62 -0.58 0.83
CA VAL A 257 -20.96 -0.48 -0.46
C VAL A 257 -19.47 -0.32 -0.23
N LEU A 258 -18.68 -1.20 -0.82
CA LEU A 258 -17.23 -1.26 -0.71
C LEU A 258 -16.61 -1.06 -2.08
N ILE A 259 -15.40 -0.50 -2.11
CA ILE A 259 -14.61 -0.31 -3.33
C ILE A 259 -13.22 -0.86 -3.12
N ARG A 260 -12.46 -1.05 -4.19
CA ARG A 260 -11.04 -1.40 -4.10
C ARG A 260 -10.20 -0.14 -4.17
N TYR A 261 -9.55 0.19 -3.06
CA TYR A 261 -8.53 1.26 -3.03
C TYR A 261 -7.35 0.97 -3.95
N GLY A 262 -6.94 -0.30 -4.01
CA GLY A 262 -5.85 -0.77 -4.87
C GLY A 262 -5.57 -2.25 -4.61
N LYS A 263 -4.66 -2.83 -5.39
CA LYS A 263 -4.16 -4.20 -5.18
C LYS A 263 -2.99 -4.15 -4.19
N PHE A 264 -3.30 -3.77 -2.95
CA PHE A 264 -2.33 -3.43 -1.93
C PHE A 264 -2.09 -4.59 -0.96
N SER A 265 -0.82 -4.84 -0.61
CA SER A 265 -0.45 -5.79 0.44
C SER A 265 -0.82 -5.25 1.82
N ASN A 266 -0.83 -6.10 2.85
CA ASN A 266 -1.01 -5.64 4.23
C ASN A 266 0.08 -4.63 4.66
N ALA A 267 1.28 -4.71 4.10
CA ALA A 267 2.34 -3.72 4.32
C ALA A 267 1.93 -2.31 3.84
N THR A 268 1.37 -2.19 2.64
CA THR A 268 0.84 -0.91 2.13
C THR A 268 -0.41 -0.48 2.90
N LEU A 269 -1.33 -1.41 3.19
CA LEU A 269 -2.58 -1.08 3.89
C LEU A 269 -2.32 -0.51 5.29
N VAL A 270 -1.34 -1.05 6.04
CA VAL A 270 -1.02 -0.53 7.37
C VAL A 270 -0.30 0.82 7.32
N LEU A 271 0.62 1.01 6.37
CA LEU A 271 1.35 2.27 6.21
C LEU A 271 0.41 3.40 5.82
N ASP A 272 -0.40 3.19 4.78
CA ASP A 272 -1.16 4.26 4.12
C ASP A 272 -2.56 4.44 4.71
N PHE A 273 -3.21 3.36 5.16
CA PHE A 273 -4.61 3.39 5.61
C PHE A 273 -4.81 2.99 7.07
N GLY A 274 -3.81 2.39 7.72
CA GLY A 274 -3.86 2.01 9.13
C GLY A 274 -4.68 0.75 9.42
N PHE A 275 -4.86 -0.15 8.45
CA PHE A 275 -5.53 -1.43 8.70
C PHE A 275 -4.89 -2.57 7.90
N THR A 276 -5.28 -3.79 8.21
CA THR A 276 -4.95 -5.01 7.47
C THR A 276 -6.22 -5.76 7.12
N VAL A 277 -6.14 -6.64 6.11
CA VAL A 277 -7.22 -7.59 5.83
C VAL A 277 -6.72 -9.02 6.11
N PRO A 278 -7.55 -9.87 6.74
CA PRO A 278 -7.22 -11.28 6.95
C PRO A 278 -7.00 -11.97 5.61
N TYR A 279 -5.94 -12.78 5.52
CA TYR A 279 -5.59 -13.55 4.30
C TYR A 279 -5.60 -12.69 3.02
N ASN A 280 -4.80 -11.61 3.00
CA ASN A 280 -4.75 -10.72 1.85
C ASN A 280 -4.02 -11.37 0.65
N ILE A 281 -4.76 -11.60 -0.45
CA ILE A 281 -4.23 -12.19 -1.68
C ILE A 281 -3.16 -11.33 -2.40
N TYR A 282 -3.02 -10.07 -2.00
CA TYR A 282 -2.01 -9.15 -2.52
C TYR A 282 -0.81 -8.98 -1.60
N ASP A 283 -0.73 -9.73 -0.51
CA ASP A 283 0.45 -9.71 0.35
C ASP A 283 1.73 -9.96 -0.48
N GLN A 284 2.78 -9.31 -0.01
CA GLN A 284 4.12 -9.43 -0.54
C GLN A 284 5.11 -9.26 0.60
N VAL A 285 6.27 -9.89 0.49
CA VAL A 285 7.38 -9.71 1.44
C VAL A 285 8.57 -9.09 0.71
N LYS A 286 9.18 -8.08 1.32
CA LYS A 286 10.40 -7.45 0.84
C LYS A 286 11.58 -8.18 1.47
N ILE A 287 12.54 -8.60 0.65
CA ILE A 287 13.75 -9.30 1.09
C ILE A 287 14.97 -8.58 0.53
N GLN A 288 15.97 -8.38 1.37
CA GLN A 288 17.25 -7.79 0.99
C GLN A 288 18.33 -8.87 1.01
N PHE A 289 19.23 -8.85 0.02
CA PHE A 289 20.36 -9.76 -0.09
C PHE A 289 21.66 -9.01 -0.29
N ASP A 290 22.53 -9.01 0.71
CA ASP A 290 23.83 -8.37 0.57
C ASP A 290 24.90 -9.33 0.04
N VAL A 291 25.78 -8.80 -0.81
CA VAL A 291 27.01 -9.50 -1.22
C VAL A 291 27.93 -9.50 0.00
N PRO A 292 28.39 -10.67 0.50
CA PRO A 292 29.25 -10.70 1.68
C PRO A 292 30.54 -9.90 1.45
N LYS A 293 30.88 -8.97 2.37
CA LYS A 293 32.07 -8.11 2.23
C LYS A 293 33.40 -8.87 2.17
N HIS A 294 33.42 -10.10 2.67
CA HIS A 294 34.59 -10.98 2.68
C HIS A 294 34.66 -11.89 1.45
N ASP A 295 33.70 -11.79 0.52
CA ASP A 295 33.73 -12.51 -0.74
C ASP A 295 34.90 -11.99 -1.60
N PRO A 296 35.85 -12.84 -2.04
CA PRO A 296 36.95 -12.42 -2.89
C PRO A 296 36.52 -11.76 -4.21
N LEU A 297 35.29 -12.02 -4.65
CA LEU A 297 34.68 -11.47 -5.85
C LEU A 297 33.65 -10.38 -5.55
N HIS A 298 33.63 -9.84 -4.32
CA HIS A 298 32.63 -8.88 -3.84
C HIS A 298 32.37 -7.73 -4.84
N ASP A 299 33.43 -7.00 -5.21
CA ASP A 299 33.29 -5.80 -6.05
C ASP A 299 32.80 -6.15 -7.45
N MET A 300 33.28 -7.26 -8.00
CA MET A 300 32.85 -7.78 -9.29
C MET A 300 31.38 -8.20 -9.30
N LYS A 301 30.95 -8.97 -8.29
CA LYS A 301 29.55 -9.39 -8.14
C LYS A 301 28.66 -8.16 -8.01
N LEU A 302 29.05 -7.19 -7.18
CA LEU A 302 28.29 -5.98 -6.96
C LEU A 302 28.16 -5.16 -8.26
N GLU A 303 29.25 -4.98 -9.01
CA GLU A 303 29.25 -4.29 -10.31
C GLU A 303 28.35 -5.01 -11.34
N LEU A 304 28.40 -6.33 -11.40
CA LEU A 304 27.57 -7.14 -12.30
C LEU A 304 26.08 -7.03 -11.97
N LEU A 305 25.72 -7.09 -10.69
CA LEU A 305 24.35 -6.95 -10.22
C LEU A 305 23.79 -5.56 -10.52
N HIS A 306 24.58 -4.50 -10.26
CA HIS A 306 24.24 -3.11 -10.59
C HIS A 306 23.92 -2.91 -12.07
N ARG A 307 24.72 -3.51 -12.96
CA ARG A 307 24.58 -3.34 -14.42
C ARG A 307 23.40 -4.11 -15.01
N ASN A 308 23.09 -5.29 -14.48
CA ASN A 308 22.26 -6.26 -15.20
C ASN A 308 20.93 -6.62 -14.52
N ILE A 309 20.81 -6.43 -13.21
CA ILE A 309 19.60 -6.80 -12.45
C ILE A 309 18.73 -5.57 -12.14
N VAL A 310 19.32 -4.38 -12.14
CA VAL A 310 18.63 -3.12 -11.85
C VAL A 310 18.04 -2.52 -13.12
N PRO A 311 16.77 -2.08 -13.13
CA PRO A 311 16.24 -1.24 -14.20
C PRO A 311 17.03 0.06 -14.30
N HIS A 312 17.44 0.45 -15.50
CA HIS A 312 18.04 1.77 -15.75
C HIS A 312 17.09 2.86 -15.18
N PRO A 313 17.57 3.86 -14.39
CA PRO A 313 16.75 4.80 -13.59
C PRO A 313 15.85 5.79 -14.36
N LYS A 314 15.42 5.49 -15.60
CA LYS A 314 14.56 6.40 -16.38
C LYS A 314 13.10 6.46 -15.89
N ASP A 315 12.65 5.54 -15.04
CA ASP A 315 11.23 5.44 -14.64
C ASP A 315 10.94 5.50 -13.12
N MET A 316 11.93 5.77 -12.26
CA MET A 316 11.68 5.93 -10.81
C MET A 316 12.36 7.17 -10.25
N LYS A 317 11.59 8.24 -10.08
CA LYS A 317 11.98 9.37 -9.25
C LYS A 317 11.68 9.01 -7.79
N ASP A 318 12.69 9.22 -6.93
CA ASP A 318 12.59 9.44 -5.48
C ASP A 318 12.66 8.29 -4.48
N LEU A 319 13.14 7.09 -4.85
CA LEU A 319 13.55 6.09 -3.85
C LEU A 319 14.91 5.48 -4.24
N THR A 320 15.94 5.77 -3.46
CA THR A 320 17.23 5.06 -3.48
C THR A 320 17.01 3.65 -2.96
N TYR A 321 16.45 2.76 -3.78
CA TYR A 321 16.35 1.36 -3.43
C TYR A 321 17.75 0.75 -3.46
N PRO A 322 18.20 0.10 -2.37
CA PRO A 322 19.40 -0.71 -2.43
C PRO A 322 19.18 -1.79 -3.48
N VAL A 323 20.17 -1.96 -4.34
CA VAL A 323 20.25 -2.82 -5.54
C VAL A 323 19.91 -4.29 -5.28
N ASN A 324 19.81 -4.62 -4.01
CA ASN A 324 19.71 -5.92 -3.41
C ASN A 324 18.31 -6.26 -2.88
N THR A 325 17.30 -5.45 -3.19
CA THR A 325 15.94 -5.61 -2.64
C THR A 325 14.97 -6.25 -3.62
N PHE A 326 14.28 -7.30 -3.18
CA PHE A 326 13.34 -8.07 -3.99
C PHE A 326 11.98 -8.14 -3.32
N ILE A 327 10.93 -8.15 -4.13
CA ILE A 327 9.55 -8.37 -3.68
C ILE A 327 9.14 -9.78 -4.07
N ILE A 328 8.75 -10.57 -3.07
CA ILE A 328 8.24 -11.93 -3.27
C ILE A 328 6.74 -11.94 -2.99
N LYS A 329 6.01 -12.66 -3.84
CA LYS A 329 4.57 -12.91 -3.71
C LYS A 329 4.35 -14.40 -3.50
N GLU A 330 3.17 -14.74 -2.98
CA GLU A 330 2.81 -16.13 -2.71
C GLU A 330 2.94 -17.01 -3.97
N VAL A 331 3.66 -18.11 -3.82
CA VAL A 331 3.87 -19.08 -4.90
C VAL A 331 2.74 -20.10 -4.88
N LYS A 332 1.82 -19.98 -5.84
CA LYS A 332 0.57 -20.78 -5.87
C LYS A 332 0.72 -22.25 -6.29
N SER A 333 1.89 -22.64 -6.82
CA SER A 333 2.16 -24.03 -7.18
C SER A 333 3.58 -24.39 -6.79
N ASP A 334 3.66 -25.35 -5.89
CA ASP A 334 4.85 -26.03 -5.41
C ASP A 334 5.39 -27.04 -6.45
N ARG A 335 4.50 -27.62 -7.28
CA ARG A 335 4.80 -28.63 -8.32
C ARG A 335 5.20 -28.06 -9.69
N GLY A 336 5.72 -26.82 -9.74
CA GLY A 336 6.26 -26.21 -10.97
C GLY A 336 5.23 -25.78 -12.02
N LYS A 337 3.91 -25.88 -11.76
CA LYS A 337 2.85 -25.39 -12.67
C LYS A 337 2.36 -24.01 -12.21
N GLY A 338 3.08 -22.96 -12.61
CA GLY A 338 2.69 -21.58 -12.29
C GLY A 338 3.87 -20.63 -12.31
N LYS A 339 3.66 -19.38 -11.84
CA LYS A 339 4.76 -18.44 -11.62
C LYS A 339 5.46 -18.81 -10.30
N GLY A 340 6.68 -19.35 -10.39
CA GLY A 340 7.56 -19.60 -9.25
C GLY A 340 8.21 -18.32 -8.72
N LEU A 341 9.36 -18.46 -8.04
CA LEU A 341 10.13 -17.30 -7.58
C LEU A 341 10.53 -16.36 -8.72
N PRO A 342 10.65 -15.04 -8.44
CA PRO A 342 11.10 -14.08 -9.44
C PRO A 342 12.40 -14.52 -10.12
N GLN A 343 12.50 -14.31 -11.43
CA GLN A 343 13.70 -14.68 -12.17
C GLN A 343 14.96 -13.94 -11.66
N SER A 344 14.78 -12.69 -11.23
CA SER A 344 15.86 -11.83 -10.76
C SER A 344 16.49 -12.31 -9.46
N ILE A 345 15.70 -12.84 -8.50
CA ILE A 345 16.27 -13.40 -7.26
C ILE A 345 17.02 -14.71 -7.50
N ARG A 346 16.58 -15.52 -8.48
CA ARG A 346 17.31 -16.73 -8.88
C ARG A 346 18.61 -16.41 -9.60
N ALA A 347 18.60 -15.38 -10.46
CA ALA A 347 19.79 -14.87 -11.12
C ALA A 347 20.81 -14.33 -10.10
N LEU A 348 20.35 -13.55 -9.12
CA LEU A 348 21.19 -13.11 -8.00
C LEU A 348 21.84 -14.30 -7.30
N ALA A 349 21.06 -15.32 -6.92
CA ALA A 349 21.59 -16.49 -6.21
C ALA A 349 22.71 -17.19 -6.99
N ARG A 350 22.56 -17.30 -8.32
CA ARG A 350 23.58 -17.87 -9.20
C ARG A 350 24.84 -17.02 -9.20
N VAL A 351 24.73 -15.69 -9.34
CA VAL A 351 25.88 -14.77 -9.24
C VAL A 351 26.57 -14.90 -7.89
N LEU A 352 25.80 -14.97 -6.79
CA LEU A 352 26.34 -15.15 -5.44
C LEU A 352 27.06 -16.49 -5.27
N SER A 353 26.59 -17.54 -5.94
CA SER A 353 27.21 -18.87 -5.88
C SER A 353 28.54 -19.00 -6.62
N CYS A 354 28.89 -18.04 -7.48
CA CYS A 354 30.14 -18.08 -8.24
C CYS A 354 31.35 -17.92 -7.31
N THR A 355 32.33 -18.81 -7.44
CA THR A 355 33.55 -18.83 -6.61
C THR A 355 34.80 -18.43 -7.38
N THR A 356 34.72 -18.33 -8.71
CA THR A 356 35.86 -17.99 -9.57
C THR A 356 35.48 -16.90 -10.57
N PHE A 357 36.50 -16.19 -11.07
CA PHE A 357 36.34 -15.19 -12.13
C PHE A 357 35.71 -15.81 -13.40
N HIS A 358 36.16 -17.00 -13.79
CA HIS A 358 35.68 -17.70 -14.99
C HIS A 358 34.16 -17.95 -14.92
N GLU A 359 33.65 -18.35 -13.75
CA GLU A 359 32.21 -18.58 -13.58
C GLU A 359 31.38 -17.29 -13.73
N LEU A 360 31.92 -16.14 -13.31
CA LEU A 360 31.25 -14.86 -13.52
C LEU A 360 31.29 -14.45 -14.99
N ASP A 361 32.42 -14.69 -15.66
CA ASP A 361 32.60 -14.39 -17.10
C ASP A 361 31.66 -15.26 -17.95
N ASP A 362 31.51 -16.54 -17.62
CA ASP A 362 30.55 -17.46 -18.26
C ASP A 362 29.11 -16.92 -18.21
N LEU A 363 28.71 -16.30 -17.08
CA LEU A 363 27.39 -15.69 -16.94
C LEU A 363 27.23 -14.43 -17.81
N VAL A 364 28.29 -13.65 -17.95
CA VAL A 364 28.32 -12.45 -18.80
C VAL A 364 28.26 -12.85 -20.27
N GLU A 365 29.02 -13.87 -20.67
CA GLU A 365 28.98 -14.44 -22.02
C GLU A 365 27.59 -15.02 -22.33
N GLU A 366 26.97 -15.76 -21.40
CA GLU A 366 25.59 -16.25 -21.55
C GLU A 366 24.63 -15.09 -21.81
N ALA A 367 24.73 -14.00 -21.03
CA ALA A 367 23.88 -12.83 -21.20
C ALA A 367 24.07 -12.18 -22.57
N ALA A 368 25.32 -12.00 -23.01
CA ALA A 368 25.67 -11.40 -24.29
C ALA A 368 25.18 -12.22 -25.50
N GLN A 369 25.18 -13.55 -25.38
CA GLN A 369 24.72 -14.46 -26.43
C GLN A 369 23.19 -14.61 -26.49
N ASN A 370 22.45 -14.11 -25.49
CA ASN A 370 21.01 -14.29 -25.39
C ASN A 370 20.26 -12.94 -25.40
N ASP A 371 19.51 -12.64 -24.34
CA ASP A 371 18.63 -11.46 -24.24
C ASP A 371 19.24 -10.33 -23.39
N GLY A 372 20.55 -10.38 -23.13
CA GLY A 372 21.28 -9.41 -22.32
C GLY A 372 21.04 -9.54 -20.81
N ARG A 373 20.26 -10.54 -20.35
CA ARG A 373 19.94 -10.69 -18.91
C ARG A 373 20.88 -11.69 -18.24
N LEU A 374 21.61 -11.20 -17.24
CA LEU A 374 22.57 -12.00 -16.46
C LEU A 374 21.92 -13.17 -15.74
N ALA A 375 22.56 -14.34 -15.81
CA ALA A 375 22.22 -15.55 -15.06
C ALA A 375 20.73 -15.95 -15.12
N ARG A 376 20.08 -15.72 -16.27
CA ARG A 376 18.66 -16.02 -16.45
C ARG A 376 18.41 -17.52 -16.50
N ARG A 377 19.28 -18.29 -17.16
CA ARG A 377 19.12 -19.75 -17.28
C ARG A 377 19.70 -20.48 -16.08
N PRO A 378 19.25 -21.71 -15.79
CA PRO A 378 19.92 -22.58 -14.83
C PRO A 378 21.40 -22.77 -15.21
N LEU A 379 22.27 -22.86 -14.21
CA LEU A 379 23.69 -23.15 -14.43
C LEU A 379 23.85 -24.52 -15.09
N LYS A 380 24.86 -24.64 -15.97
CA LYS A 380 25.22 -25.92 -16.60
C LYS A 380 25.67 -26.96 -15.56
N ASP A 381 26.36 -26.49 -14.52
CA ASP A 381 26.70 -27.31 -13.35
C ASP A 381 25.48 -27.38 -12.41
N ILE A 382 24.83 -28.55 -12.42
CA ILE A 382 23.65 -28.82 -11.60
C ILE A 382 23.96 -28.69 -10.10
N THR A 383 25.17 -29.05 -9.68
CA THR A 383 25.57 -28.95 -8.26
C THR A 383 25.61 -27.49 -7.82
N LYS A 384 26.19 -26.60 -8.65
CA LYS A 384 26.18 -25.16 -8.38
C LYS A 384 24.79 -24.56 -8.47
N GLU A 385 23.94 -25.00 -9.39
CA GLU A 385 22.54 -24.54 -9.47
C GLU A 385 21.79 -24.88 -8.17
N ILE A 386 21.94 -26.10 -7.66
CA ILE A 386 21.35 -26.52 -6.38
C ILE A 386 21.94 -25.68 -5.24
N GLN A 387 23.27 -25.52 -5.19
CA GLN A 387 23.94 -24.75 -4.15
C GLN A 387 23.44 -23.30 -4.10
N ALA A 388 23.28 -22.64 -5.25
CA ALA A 388 22.72 -21.28 -5.36
C ALA A 388 21.32 -21.19 -4.73
N HIS A 389 20.45 -22.16 -5.03
CA HIS A 389 19.07 -22.16 -4.53
C HIS A 389 18.97 -22.59 -3.06
N LEU A 390 19.89 -23.41 -2.56
CA LEU A 390 20.01 -23.72 -1.13
C LEU A 390 20.46 -22.49 -0.31
N MET A 391 21.29 -21.60 -0.86
CA MET A 391 21.61 -20.33 -0.20
C MET A 391 20.34 -19.47 -0.03
N LEU A 392 19.49 -19.36 -1.05
CA LEU A 392 18.21 -18.66 -0.94
C LEU A 392 17.30 -19.31 0.11
N LEU A 393 17.22 -20.64 0.11
CA LEU A 393 16.40 -21.39 1.06
C LEU A 393 16.84 -21.11 2.50
N SER A 394 18.14 -21.08 2.76
CA SER A 394 18.69 -20.76 4.09
C SER A 394 18.25 -19.37 4.56
N VAL A 395 18.27 -18.36 3.69
CA VAL A 395 17.80 -17.01 4.03
C VAL A 395 16.30 -17.01 4.34
N PHE A 396 15.49 -17.73 3.57
CA PHE A 396 14.05 -17.79 3.83
C PHE A 396 13.72 -18.52 5.13
N ILE A 397 14.46 -19.59 5.47
CA ILE A 397 14.31 -20.30 6.74
C ILE A 397 14.59 -19.34 7.91
N GLN A 398 15.69 -18.60 7.85
CA GLN A 398 16.01 -17.60 8.88
C GLN A 398 14.88 -16.56 9.02
N LEU A 399 14.41 -15.99 7.91
CA LEU A 399 13.30 -15.02 7.95
C LEU A 399 12.03 -15.65 8.53
N ILE A 400 11.71 -16.91 8.19
CA ILE A 400 10.57 -17.64 8.75
C ILE A 400 10.69 -17.77 10.27
N GLU A 401 11.87 -18.12 10.79
CA GLU A 401 12.15 -18.24 12.22
C GLU A 401 11.93 -16.90 12.93
N GLU A 402 12.51 -15.81 12.42
CA GLU A 402 12.34 -14.45 12.97
C GLU A 402 10.86 -14.02 13.06
N ARG A 403 10.05 -14.32 12.03
CA ARG A 403 8.61 -14.02 12.04
C ARG A 403 7.88 -14.90 13.06
N ASN A 404 8.18 -16.19 13.12
CA ASN A 404 7.54 -17.10 14.07
C ASN A 404 7.82 -16.68 15.52
N GLU A 405 9.07 -16.36 15.86
CA GLU A 405 9.45 -15.90 17.20
C GLU A 405 8.67 -14.64 17.60
N THR A 406 8.58 -13.67 16.68
CA THR A 406 7.82 -12.43 16.90
C THR A 406 6.33 -12.70 17.07
N ILE A 407 5.73 -13.56 16.25
CA ILE A 407 4.31 -13.93 16.37
C ILE A 407 4.03 -14.60 17.73
N MET A 408 4.91 -15.48 18.19
CA MET A 408 4.77 -16.17 19.48
C MET A 408 4.88 -15.19 20.66
N SER A 409 5.77 -14.21 20.57
CA SER A 409 5.91 -13.18 21.61
C SER A 409 4.67 -12.26 21.67
N LEU A 410 4.05 -11.95 20.53
CA LEU A 410 2.80 -11.18 20.45
C LEU A 410 1.62 -11.91 21.11
N GLY A 411 1.55 -13.24 20.96
CA GLY A 411 0.52 -14.07 21.60
C GLY A 411 0.67 -14.19 23.12
N SER A 412 1.89 -14.04 23.63
CA SER A 412 2.21 -14.20 25.05
C SER A 412 2.04 -12.90 25.87
N SER A 413 1.94 -11.75 25.21
CA SER A 413 1.82 -10.45 25.86
C SER A 413 0.42 -10.23 26.43
N TYR A 414 0.30 -9.99 27.74
CA TYR A 414 -0.97 -9.59 28.36
C TYR A 414 -1.43 -8.23 27.80
N CYS A 415 -2.60 -8.19 27.16
CA CYS A 415 -3.24 -6.93 26.78
C CYS A 415 -4.19 -6.50 27.88
N PRO A 416 -4.01 -5.31 28.50
CA PRO A 416 -5.01 -4.78 29.42
C PRO A 416 -6.38 -4.73 28.71
N PRO A 417 -7.48 -5.16 29.35
CA PRO A 417 -8.82 -5.23 28.74
C PRO A 417 -9.35 -3.89 28.21
N PHE A 418 -8.70 -2.78 28.54
CA PHE A 418 -9.20 -1.43 28.36
C PHE A 418 -8.50 -0.61 27.26
N CYS A 419 -7.51 -1.16 26.54
CA CYS A 419 -6.84 -0.43 25.45
C CYS A 419 -7.24 -0.94 24.06
N GLU A 420 -8.43 -0.56 23.60
CA GLU A 420 -8.96 -0.90 22.26
C GLU A 420 -7.97 -0.57 21.13
N ARG A 421 -7.27 0.57 21.22
CA ARG A 421 -6.26 0.97 20.22
C ARG A 421 -5.09 0.00 20.13
N LEU A 422 -4.54 -0.42 21.27
CA LEU A 422 -3.41 -1.34 21.30
C LEU A 422 -3.84 -2.73 20.79
N PHE A 423 -5.06 -3.15 21.12
CA PHE A 423 -5.64 -4.38 20.61
C PHE A 423 -5.74 -4.37 19.07
N VAL A 424 -6.30 -3.31 18.48
CA VAL A 424 -6.38 -3.16 17.01
C VAL A 424 -4.99 -3.17 16.36
N ARG A 425 -4.03 -2.41 16.92
CA ARG A 425 -2.65 -2.37 16.39
C ARG A 425 -1.94 -3.71 16.49
N ARG A 426 -2.21 -4.50 17.53
CA ARG A 426 -1.68 -5.86 17.67
C ARG A 426 -2.26 -6.80 16.62
N LEU A 427 -3.56 -6.76 16.35
CA LEU A 427 -4.18 -7.54 15.28
C LEU A 427 -3.58 -7.18 13.92
N VAL A 428 -3.36 -5.89 13.67
CA VAL A 428 -2.68 -5.38 12.47
C VAL A 428 -1.26 -5.93 12.34
N ALA A 429 -0.49 -5.94 13.43
CA ALA A 429 0.85 -6.53 13.44
C ALA A 429 0.81 -8.04 13.15
N GLN A 430 -0.15 -8.76 13.72
CA GLN A 430 -0.33 -10.20 13.50
C GLN A 430 -0.67 -10.50 12.04
N ASP A 431 -1.68 -9.83 11.47
CA ASP A 431 -2.09 -10.03 10.08
C ASP A 431 -0.96 -9.75 9.08
N LEU A 432 -0.18 -8.71 9.33
CA LEU A 432 1.01 -8.38 8.53
C LEU A 432 2.03 -9.53 8.57
N LEU A 433 2.42 -9.96 9.77
CA LEU A 433 3.46 -10.99 9.94
C LEU A 433 2.99 -12.36 9.46
N PHE A 434 1.72 -12.73 9.67
CA PHE A 434 1.15 -13.97 9.12
C PHE A 434 1.10 -13.93 7.59
N GLY A 435 0.81 -12.78 6.99
CA GLY A 435 0.86 -12.57 5.54
C GLY A 435 2.26 -12.80 4.98
N GLU A 436 3.28 -12.17 5.57
CA GLU A 436 4.68 -12.36 5.19
C GLU A 436 5.13 -13.82 5.36
N LEU A 437 4.81 -14.43 6.51
CA LEU A 437 5.16 -15.80 6.84
C LEU A 437 4.57 -16.80 5.85
N ARG A 438 3.31 -16.60 5.42
CA ARG A 438 2.66 -17.43 4.39
C ARG A 438 3.47 -17.41 3.09
N ILE A 439 3.90 -16.24 2.68
CA ILE A 439 4.65 -16.06 1.43
C ILE A 439 6.02 -16.73 1.53
N LEU A 440 6.75 -16.48 2.61
CA LEU A 440 8.06 -17.09 2.84
C LEU A 440 7.97 -18.62 2.84
N LYS A 441 6.99 -19.21 3.53
CA LYS A 441 6.75 -20.66 3.52
C LYS A 441 6.45 -21.20 2.12
N SER A 442 5.60 -20.52 1.35
CA SER A 442 5.30 -20.91 -0.04
C SER A 442 6.54 -20.86 -0.94
N ALA A 443 7.41 -19.86 -0.71
CA ALA A 443 8.63 -19.67 -1.45
C ALA A 443 9.69 -20.73 -1.10
N SER A 444 9.85 -21.08 0.18
CA SER A 444 10.73 -22.17 0.63
C SER A 444 10.30 -23.52 0.07
N ALA A 445 9.01 -23.86 0.14
CA ALA A 445 8.48 -25.11 -0.42
C ALA A 445 8.73 -25.20 -1.94
N TRP A 446 8.61 -24.08 -2.67
CA TRP A 446 8.94 -24.04 -4.09
C TRP A 446 10.43 -24.29 -4.35
N LEU A 447 11.33 -23.71 -3.54
CA LEU A 447 12.78 -23.92 -3.66
C LEU A 447 13.17 -25.38 -3.38
N GLU A 448 12.59 -25.99 -2.35
CA GLU A 448 12.82 -27.40 -2.01
C GLU A 448 12.44 -28.31 -3.17
N ASN A 449 11.24 -28.11 -3.74
CA ASN A 449 10.79 -28.88 -4.90
C ASN A 449 11.63 -28.61 -6.15
N TYR A 450 12.07 -27.37 -6.38
CA TYR A 450 12.95 -27.03 -7.48
C TYR A 450 14.28 -27.78 -7.37
N CYS A 451 14.94 -27.73 -6.22
CA CYS A 451 16.19 -28.44 -5.98
C CYS A 451 16.00 -29.97 -6.10
N PHE A 452 14.91 -30.52 -5.56
CA PHE A 452 14.59 -31.95 -5.67
C PHE A 452 14.40 -32.38 -7.13
N SER A 453 13.75 -31.55 -7.95
CA SER A 453 13.53 -31.82 -9.38
C SER A 453 14.80 -31.81 -10.23
N LEU A 454 15.88 -31.20 -9.74
CA LEU A 454 17.20 -31.21 -10.40
C LEU A 454 18.03 -32.44 -10.02
N THR A 455 17.68 -33.11 -8.91
CA THR A 455 18.36 -34.34 -8.44
C THR A 455 17.73 -35.63 -8.96
N CYS A 456 16.48 -35.56 -9.46
CA CYS A 456 15.75 -36.66 -10.08
C CYS A 456 15.89 -36.62 -11.59
#